data_AF-A0A414WRA5-F1
#
_entry.id   AF-A0A414WRA5-F1
#
_cell.length_a   1.000
_cell.length_b   1.000
_cell.length_c   1.000
_cell.angle_alpha   90.00
_cell.angle_beta   90.00
_cell.angle_gamma   90.00
#
_symmetry.space_group_name_H-M   'P 1'
#
loop_
_entity.id
_entity.type
_entity.pdbx_description
1 polymer ?
#
loop_
_entity_poly.entity_id
_entity_poly.type
_entity_poly.pdbx_seq_one_letter_code
_entity_poly.pdbx_strand_id
1 'polypeptide(L)'
;MKNDLFMRKRLSRIYSFQMFFVVTFFVLSCGLASCLDEAEEKVEIDNSAPAQVSDVQAVAGPGEVNLSWSIPASKSFMYTKVEYTDVKGKRQYQIVSKESVDADGRCSAKISGFVNTEPVKFSLYACAVKGNNLGPVEMEATPGAPAFIAVAQSVSIEPDEGGALVNYSNEFSVSAFIELDYHATSDASKSGMVSIEAPANTTGSQWVRFSSADSFIAGEECIVSIKGKDLVGNTSESRQVTVTPVPVDKVSRTDWSFPGYDDNSDSQTNGYSSQETKGEGGTPNGRVIAMIDGNVNTFWHATWKSKGTTYPHWFILDMGKNVKVSSVELLRRQGKNGVKCQTGQQFYVCAEENAKDPANPDNWEWEDQGAYSFNASLETPQAYRMKGTPSVRYIKVYFGEKYKGVGDQAMLAEINVYTVK
;
A
#
# COMPACT_ATOMS: atom_id res chain seq x y z
N MET A 1 -57.54 -22.61 -3.85
CA MET A 1 -58.03 -21.89 -5.04
C MET A 1 -56.84 -21.15 -5.64
N LYS A 2 -56.07 -21.76 -6.56
CA LYS A 2 -56.28 -21.77 -8.03
C LYS A 2 -56.35 -20.36 -8.62
N ASN A 3 -55.31 -19.86 -9.29
CA ASN A 3 -55.02 -20.17 -10.71
C ASN A 3 -53.88 -19.29 -11.27
N ASP A 4 -53.10 -19.93 -12.14
CA ASP A 4 -52.19 -19.35 -13.14
C ASP A 4 -52.82 -18.24 -13.99
N LEU A 5 -51.99 -17.31 -14.49
CA LEU A 5 -51.91 -17.10 -15.93
C LEU A 5 -50.61 -16.41 -16.37
N PHE A 6 -49.83 -17.20 -17.10
CA PHE A 6 -48.72 -16.83 -17.98
C PHE A 6 -49.26 -16.15 -19.27
N MET A 7 -48.42 -15.30 -19.89
CA MET A 7 -48.30 -14.99 -21.33
C MET A 7 -48.52 -13.55 -21.87
N ARG A 8 -47.48 -13.16 -22.64
CA ARG A 8 -47.42 -12.37 -23.90
C ARG A 8 -47.47 -10.83 -23.75
N LYS A 9 -46.74 -10.01 -24.51
CA LYS A 9 -46.08 -10.13 -25.84
C LYS A 9 -45.27 -8.83 -26.08
N ARG A 10 -44.13 -8.89 -26.80
CA ARG A 10 -43.70 -8.02 -27.94
C ARG A 10 -42.16 -8.11 -28.09
N LEU A 11 -41.65 -8.91 -29.03
CA LEU A 11 -41.50 -8.70 -30.49
C LEU A 11 -40.28 -7.84 -30.86
N SER A 12 -39.44 -8.47 -31.68
CA SER A 12 -38.22 -8.02 -32.32
C SER A 12 -38.45 -6.88 -33.31
N ARG A 13 -37.39 -6.13 -33.61
CA ARG A 13 -37.27 -5.33 -34.83
C ARG A 13 -35.92 -5.56 -35.49
N ILE A 14 -36.00 -6.29 -36.59
CA ILE A 14 -35.05 -6.43 -37.69
C ILE A 14 -35.11 -5.15 -38.53
N TYR A 15 -33.97 -4.67 -39.02
CA TYR A 15 -33.91 -3.76 -40.17
C TYR A 15 -33.22 -4.47 -41.34
N SER A 16 -34.00 -4.69 -42.39
CA SER A 16 -33.55 -5.07 -43.75
C SER A 16 -33.35 -3.80 -44.59
N PHE A 17 -32.38 -3.84 -45.50
CA PHE A 17 -32.41 -3.03 -46.71
C PHE A 17 -31.91 -3.88 -47.89
N GLN A 18 -32.77 -4.08 -48.88
CA GLN A 18 -32.54 -4.77 -50.15
C GLN A 18 -32.68 -3.76 -51.30
N MET A 19 -31.87 -3.92 -52.35
CA MET A 19 -32.17 -3.68 -53.78
C MET A 19 -30.83 -3.72 -54.56
N PHE A 20 -30.66 -4.16 -55.81
CA PHE A 20 -31.36 -5.01 -56.78
C PHE A 20 -30.45 -5.04 -58.04
N PHE A 21 -30.66 -6.01 -58.95
CA PHE A 21 -30.34 -6.05 -60.41
C PHE A 21 -29.22 -6.97 -60.97
N VAL A 22 -29.72 -8.06 -61.58
CA VAL A 22 -29.49 -8.58 -62.95
C VAL A 22 -28.37 -9.59 -63.26
N VAL A 23 -28.88 -10.71 -63.77
CA VAL A 23 -28.26 -11.88 -64.39
C VAL A 23 -28.04 -11.61 -65.89
N THR A 24 -26.89 -11.97 -66.45
CA THR A 24 -26.83 -12.57 -67.80
C THR A 24 -25.61 -13.48 -67.95
N PHE A 25 -25.90 -14.72 -68.37
CA PHE A 25 -25.02 -15.82 -68.72
C PHE A 25 -24.32 -15.58 -70.08
N PHE A 26 -23.03 -15.91 -70.23
CA PHE A 26 -22.52 -16.61 -71.43
C PHE A 26 -21.15 -17.27 -71.17
N VAL A 27 -21.00 -18.45 -71.77
CA VAL A 27 -20.03 -19.53 -71.53
C VAL A 27 -18.82 -19.41 -72.48
N LEU A 28 -17.58 -19.72 -72.03
CA LEU A 28 -16.64 -20.62 -72.76
C LEU A 28 -15.33 -20.98 -72.01
N SER A 29 -15.24 -22.27 -71.66
CA SER A 29 -14.09 -23.20 -71.74
C SER A 29 -12.69 -22.91 -71.19
N CYS A 30 -12.30 -23.81 -70.27
CA CYS A 30 -11.06 -24.60 -70.23
C CYS A 30 -9.74 -23.95 -69.77
N GLY A 31 -9.20 -24.52 -68.68
CA GLY A 31 -7.77 -24.85 -68.63
C GLY A 31 -7.02 -24.51 -67.34
N LEU A 32 -7.04 -25.45 -66.40
CA LEU A 32 -5.95 -25.84 -65.50
C LEU A 32 -5.41 -24.86 -64.43
N ALA A 33 -5.27 -25.47 -63.24
CA ALA A 33 -4.29 -25.22 -62.19
C ALA A 33 -4.47 -23.96 -61.32
N SER A 34 -5.02 -24.17 -60.14
CA SER A 34 -4.25 -24.12 -58.88
C SER A 34 -5.21 -24.02 -57.69
N CYS A 35 -5.43 -25.12 -56.98
CA CYS A 35 -5.69 -24.99 -55.54
C CYS A 35 -4.47 -24.26 -54.95
N LEU A 36 -4.69 -23.13 -54.30
CA LEU A 36 -3.81 -22.69 -53.23
C LEU A 36 -4.64 -22.83 -51.95
N ASP A 37 -4.72 -24.07 -51.47
CA ASP A 37 -4.73 -24.28 -50.02
C ASP A 37 -3.35 -23.81 -49.55
N GLU A 38 -3.29 -22.66 -48.87
CA GLU A 38 -2.18 -22.41 -47.96
C GLU A 38 -2.31 -23.47 -46.87
N ALA A 39 -1.53 -24.54 -47.02
CA ALA A 39 -1.34 -25.50 -45.96
C ALA A 39 -0.83 -24.73 -44.75
N GLU A 40 -1.66 -24.59 -43.72
CA GLU A 40 -1.17 -24.33 -42.37
C GLU A 40 -0.12 -25.40 -42.08
N GLU A 41 1.15 -24.99 -42.12
CA GLU A 41 2.27 -25.84 -41.77
C GLU A 41 2.04 -26.25 -40.32
N LYS A 42 1.56 -27.47 -40.09
CA LYS A 42 1.42 -28.04 -38.75
C LYS A 42 2.81 -28.03 -38.14
N VAL A 43 3.07 -27.10 -37.24
CA VAL A 43 4.28 -27.08 -36.42
C VAL A 43 4.31 -28.40 -35.65
N GLU A 44 5.14 -29.35 -36.08
CA GLU A 44 5.38 -30.56 -35.32
C GLU A 44 6.12 -30.18 -34.04
N ILE A 45 5.39 -30.21 -32.92
CA ILE A 45 5.95 -29.97 -31.60
C ILE A 45 6.75 -31.20 -31.19
N ASP A 46 8.08 -31.07 -31.15
CA ASP A 46 8.96 -32.05 -30.55
C ASP A 46 8.65 -32.17 -29.04
N ASN A 47 8.02 -33.30 -28.69
CA ASN A 47 7.64 -33.64 -27.33
C ASN A 47 8.44 -34.84 -26.78
N SER A 48 9.62 -35.09 -27.34
CA SER A 48 10.54 -36.09 -26.80
C SER A 48 10.99 -35.67 -25.39
N ALA A 49 11.07 -36.62 -24.47
CA ALA A 49 11.50 -36.33 -23.10
C ALA A 49 12.96 -35.88 -23.10
N PRO A 50 13.28 -34.64 -22.66
CA PRO A 50 14.65 -34.19 -22.61
C PRO A 50 15.44 -34.95 -21.53
N ALA A 51 16.77 -34.91 -21.64
CA ALA A 51 17.63 -35.33 -20.54
C ALA A 51 17.28 -34.57 -19.24
N GLN A 52 17.61 -35.16 -18.09
CA GLN A 52 17.46 -34.48 -16.81
C GLN A 52 18.37 -33.26 -16.72
N VAL A 53 18.03 -32.31 -15.84
CA VAL A 53 18.95 -31.21 -15.48
C VAL A 53 20.22 -31.76 -14.83
N SER A 54 21.34 -31.03 -14.88
CA SER A 54 22.59 -31.43 -14.22
C SER A 54 23.15 -30.33 -13.33
N ASP A 55 24.19 -30.66 -12.57
CA ASP A 55 24.95 -29.70 -11.75
C ASP A 55 24.06 -28.87 -10.82
N VAL A 56 23.08 -29.55 -10.20
CA VAL A 56 22.13 -28.88 -9.32
C VAL A 56 22.85 -28.45 -8.05
N GLN A 57 22.73 -27.17 -7.72
CA GLN A 57 23.34 -26.53 -6.55
C GLN A 57 22.28 -25.80 -5.76
N ALA A 58 22.48 -25.70 -4.46
CA ALA A 58 21.65 -24.92 -3.55
C ALA A 58 22.51 -24.02 -2.67
N VAL A 59 22.07 -22.78 -2.51
CA VAL A 59 22.64 -21.82 -1.57
C VAL A 59 21.54 -21.39 -0.60
N ALA A 60 21.83 -21.51 0.70
CA ALA A 60 20.91 -21.11 1.76
C ALA A 60 20.76 -19.57 1.80
N GLY A 61 19.54 -19.09 1.98
CA GLY A 61 19.23 -17.70 2.32
C GLY A 61 18.21 -17.63 3.47
N PRO A 62 17.87 -16.42 3.97
CA PRO A 62 16.99 -16.27 5.13
C PRO A 62 15.56 -16.77 4.85
N GLY A 63 15.19 -17.93 5.41
CA GLY A 63 13.89 -18.56 5.12
C GLY A 63 13.70 -18.94 3.64
N GLU A 64 14.81 -19.10 2.90
CA GLU A 64 14.81 -19.37 1.47
C GLU A 64 15.97 -20.28 1.04
N VAL A 65 15.80 -20.90 -0.13
CA VAL A 65 16.83 -21.66 -0.83
C VAL A 65 16.91 -21.13 -2.26
N ASN A 66 18.12 -20.77 -2.69
CA ASN A 66 18.43 -20.39 -4.06
C ASN A 66 19.01 -21.60 -4.78
N LEU A 67 18.25 -22.16 -5.72
CA LEU A 67 18.63 -23.31 -6.54
C LEU A 67 19.23 -22.82 -7.87
N SER A 68 20.24 -23.53 -8.37
CA SER A 68 20.73 -23.35 -9.74
C SER A 68 21.10 -24.69 -10.38
N TRP A 69 20.95 -24.81 -11.70
CA TRP A 69 21.24 -26.05 -12.44
C TRP A 69 21.57 -25.76 -13.90
N SER A 70 22.28 -26.69 -14.54
CA SER A 70 22.55 -26.67 -15.97
C SER A 70 21.36 -27.26 -16.74
N ILE A 71 20.97 -26.64 -17.85
CA ILE A 71 19.87 -27.13 -18.69
C ILE A 71 20.34 -28.21 -19.68
N PRO A 72 19.47 -29.16 -20.08
CA PRO A 72 19.80 -30.15 -21.09
C PRO A 72 19.99 -29.52 -22.47
N ALA A 73 21.02 -29.93 -23.21
CA ALA A 73 21.22 -29.56 -24.61
C ALA A 73 20.25 -30.33 -25.54
N SER A 74 18.94 -30.15 -25.35
CA SER A 74 17.88 -30.77 -26.16
C SER A 74 17.00 -29.70 -26.79
N LYS A 75 16.65 -29.88 -28.08
CA LYS A 75 15.65 -29.02 -28.76
C LYS A 75 14.26 -29.16 -28.16
N SER A 76 13.96 -30.31 -27.56
CA SER A 76 12.68 -30.58 -26.91
C SER A 76 12.56 -29.96 -25.52
N PHE A 77 13.67 -29.59 -24.86
CA PHE A 77 13.63 -28.98 -23.54
C PHE A 77 12.99 -27.59 -23.60
N MET A 78 12.05 -27.33 -22.70
CA MET A 78 11.31 -26.07 -22.66
C MET A 78 11.31 -25.39 -21.31
N TYR A 79 11.24 -26.15 -20.23
CA TYR A 79 11.22 -25.60 -18.88
C TYR A 79 11.65 -26.64 -17.86
N THR A 80 12.09 -26.15 -16.71
CA THR A 80 12.27 -26.95 -15.50
C THR A 80 11.07 -26.72 -14.58
N LYS A 81 10.44 -27.79 -14.11
CA LYS A 81 9.46 -27.74 -13.03
C LYS A 81 10.16 -28.14 -11.73
N VAL A 82 10.26 -27.21 -10.78
CA VAL A 82 10.81 -27.44 -9.45
C VAL A 82 9.66 -27.70 -8.50
N GLU A 83 9.54 -28.91 -7.96
CA GLU A 83 8.52 -29.26 -6.96
C GLU A 83 9.13 -29.34 -5.55
N TYR A 84 8.36 -28.91 -4.55
CA TYR A 84 8.72 -29.00 -3.13
C TYR A 84 7.45 -29.05 -2.27
N THR A 85 7.59 -29.36 -0.98
CA THR A 85 6.49 -29.28 0.00
C THR A 85 6.68 -28.03 0.85
N ASP A 86 5.66 -27.19 0.94
CA ASP A 86 5.70 -26.00 1.79
C ASP A 86 5.51 -26.36 3.28
N VAL A 87 5.65 -25.35 4.14
CA VAL A 87 5.51 -25.48 5.59
C VAL A 87 4.09 -25.86 6.04
N LYS A 88 3.11 -25.80 5.14
CA LYS A 88 1.71 -26.21 5.36
C LYS A 88 1.48 -27.66 4.88
N GLY A 89 2.53 -28.37 4.47
CA GLY A 89 2.44 -29.73 3.96
C GLY A 89 1.85 -29.83 2.55
N LYS A 90 1.70 -28.71 1.84
CA LYS A 90 1.14 -28.68 0.49
C LYS A 90 2.25 -28.76 -0.55
N ARG A 91 2.06 -29.59 -1.57
CA ARG A 91 2.95 -29.64 -2.74
C ARG A 91 2.82 -28.34 -3.53
N GLN A 92 3.95 -27.69 -3.72
CA GLN A 92 4.10 -26.48 -4.51
C GLN A 92 5.05 -26.75 -5.67
N TYR A 93 4.99 -25.90 -6.69
CA TYR A 93 5.94 -25.94 -7.77
C TYR A 93 6.21 -24.56 -8.36
N GLN A 94 7.41 -24.38 -8.91
CA GLN A 94 7.77 -23.25 -9.78
C GLN A 94 8.18 -23.77 -11.15
N ILE A 95 7.80 -23.05 -12.20
CA ILE A 95 8.22 -23.33 -13.58
C ILE A 95 9.24 -22.29 -13.98
N VAL A 96 10.41 -22.74 -14.43
CA VAL A 96 11.49 -21.89 -14.94
C VAL A 96 11.69 -22.20 -16.41
N SER A 97 11.51 -21.18 -17.26
CA SER A 97 11.64 -21.32 -18.71
C SER A 97 13.09 -21.62 -19.11
N LYS A 98 13.29 -22.33 -20.23
CA LYS A 98 14.62 -22.45 -20.86
C LYS A 98 15.23 -21.09 -21.21
N GLU A 99 14.38 -20.08 -21.43
CA GLU A 99 14.79 -18.71 -21.77
C GLU A 99 15.29 -17.93 -20.54
N SER A 100 15.15 -18.50 -19.34
CA SER A 100 15.66 -17.92 -18.09
C SER A 100 17.12 -18.29 -17.80
N VAL A 101 17.82 -18.79 -18.82
CA VAL A 101 19.22 -19.21 -18.73
C VAL A 101 20.14 -17.98 -18.63
N ASP A 102 21.13 -18.06 -17.74
CA ASP A 102 22.17 -17.04 -17.62
C ASP A 102 23.28 -17.21 -18.68
N ALA A 103 24.30 -16.33 -18.63
CA ALA A 103 25.42 -16.35 -19.56
C ALA A 103 26.25 -17.64 -19.50
N ASP A 104 26.18 -18.37 -18.39
CA ASP A 104 26.91 -19.61 -18.14
C ASP A 104 26.07 -20.86 -18.49
N GLY A 105 24.87 -20.68 -19.05
CA GLY A 105 24.01 -21.79 -19.45
C GLY A 105 23.20 -22.39 -18.30
N ARG A 106 23.03 -21.67 -17.19
CA ARG A 106 22.33 -22.16 -15.99
C ARG A 106 20.98 -21.47 -15.79
N CYS A 107 20.01 -22.23 -15.29
CA CYS A 107 18.78 -21.68 -14.76
C CYS A 107 18.85 -21.62 -13.23
N SER A 108 18.04 -20.74 -12.63
CA SER A 108 17.93 -20.63 -11.18
C SER A 108 16.48 -20.42 -10.72
N ALA A 109 16.20 -20.80 -9.48
CA ALA A 109 14.93 -20.52 -8.81
C ALA A 109 15.18 -20.16 -7.34
N LYS A 110 14.50 -19.11 -6.87
CA LYS A 110 14.45 -18.74 -5.47
C LYS A 110 13.16 -19.28 -4.86
N ILE A 111 13.29 -20.20 -3.90
CA ILE A 111 12.17 -20.77 -3.16
C ILE A 111 12.18 -20.18 -1.75
N SER A 112 11.16 -19.39 -1.41
CA SER A 112 11.03 -18.71 -0.11
C SER A 112 9.85 -19.23 0.70
N GLY A 113 9.77 -18.81 1.96
CA GLY A 113 8.65 -19.12 2.84
C GLY A 113 8.91 -20.31 3.77
N PHE A 114 10.18 -20.63 4.01
CA PHE A 114 10.56 -21.60 5.02
C PHE A 114 10.64 -20.94 6.40
N VAL A 115 10.08 -21.60 7.40
CA VAL A 115 9.90 -21.05 8.76
C VAL A 115 10.91 -21.59 9.78
N ASN A 116 11.75 -22.53 9.35
CA ASN A 116 12.78 -23.15 10.17
C ASN A 116 13.98 -23.51 9.27
N THR A 117 15.00 -24.12 9.85
CA THR A 117 16.20 -24.61 9.13
C THR A 117 16.17 -26.13 8.94
N GLU A 118 14.98 -26.71 8.75
CA GLU A 118 14.87 -28.14 8.43
C GLU A 118 15.18 -28.38 6.94
N PRO A 119 15.88 -29.47 6.59
CA PRO A 119 16.13 -29.81 5.19
C PRO A 119 14.84 -29.97 4.38
N VAL A 120 14.80 -29.37 3.19
CA VAL A 120 13.68 -29.43 2.27
C VAL A 120 14.07 -30.25 1.05
N LYS A 121 13.19 -31.18 0.66
CA LYS A 121 13.32 -31.97 -0.57
C LYS A 121 12.82 -31.18 -1.77
N PHE A 122 13.63 -31.15 -2.82
CA PHE A 122 13.31 -30.56 -4.12
C PHE A 122 13.38 -31.62 -5.22
N SER A 123 12.42 -31.60 -6.13
CA SER A 123 12.39 -32.47 -7.31
C SER A 123 12.36 -31.61 -8.57
N LEU A 124 13.43 -31.66 -9.36
CA LEU A 124 13.60 -30.85 -10.57
C LEU A 124 13.35 -31.71 -11.82
N TYR A 125 12.27 -31.41 -12.55
CA TYR A 125 11.90 -32.11 -13.78
C TYR A 125 12.28 -31.26 -14.99
N ALA A 126 13.09 -31.80 -15.90
CA ALA A 126 13.29 -31.21 -17.22
C ALA A 126 12.13 -31.63 -18.15
N CYS A 127 11.38 -30.67 -18.65
CA CYS A 127 10.13 -30.93 -19.37
C CYS A 127 10.15 -30.40 -20.80
N ALA A 128 9.53 -31.16 -21.71
CA ALA A 128 9.17 -30.70 -23.05
C ALA A 128 7.90 -29.84 -23.07
N VAL A 129 7.53 -29.30 -24.24
CA VAL A 129 6.36 -28.40 -24.41
C VAL A 129 5.08 -28.99 -23.81
N LYS A 130 4.82 -30.29 -23.98
CA LYS A 130 3.62 -30.95 -23.44
C LYS A 130 3.87 -31.68 -22.11
N GLY A 131 4.97 -31.36 -21.43
CA GLY A 131 5.30 -31.88 -20.10
C GLY A 131 6.00 -33.24 -20.06
N ASN A 132 6.35 -33.83 -21.20
CA ASN A 132 7.08 -35.11 -21.24
C ASN A 132 8.47 -34.95 -20.60
N ASN A 133 8.89 -35.91 -19.76
CA ASN A 133 10.12 -35.84 -18.98
C ASN A 133 10.63 -37.24 -18.58
N LEU A 134 11.90 -37.34 -18.17
CA LEU A 134 12.54 -38.59 -17.72
C LEU A 134 12.54 -38.76 -16.19
N GLY A 135 11.65 -38.05 -15.47
CA GLY A 135 11.64 -38.01 -14.01
C GLY A 135 12.57 -36.95 -13.41
N PRO A 136 12.53 -36.74 -12.09
CA PRO A 136 13.22 -35.63 -11.45
C PRO A 136 14.67 -35.96 -11.11
N VAL A 137 15.49 -34.91 -11.02
CA VAL A 137 16.66 -34.91 -10.14
C VAL A 137 16.17 -34.49 -8.76
N GLU A 138 16.40 -35.34 -7.77
CA GLU A 138 16.08 -35.05 -6.37
C GLU A 138 17.30 -34.48 -5.65
N MET A 139 17.04 -33.50 -4.78
CA MET A 139 18.05 -32.99 -3.87
C MET A 139 17.42 -32.54 -2.55
N GLU A 140 18.24 -32.42 -1.53
CA GLU A 140 17.89 -31.77 -0.28
C GLU A 140 18.73 -30.50 -0.10
N ALA A 141 18.09 -29.46 0.41
CA ALA A 141 18.79 -28.25 0.81
C ALA A 141 18.14 -27.64 2.05
N THR A 142 18.98 -27.01 2.86
CA THR A 142 18.56 -26.41 4.13
C THR A 142 18.47 -24.89 3.97
N PRO A 143 17.32 -24.26 4.21
CA PRO A 143 17.22 -22.80 4.26
C PRO A 143 17.97 -22.23 5.47
N GLY A 144 18.40 -20.98 5.35
CA GLY A 144 18.93 -20.22 6.48
C GLY A 144 17.82 -19.79 7.44
N ALA A 145 18.22 -19.30 8.63
CA ALA A 145 17.27 -18.84 9.63
C ALA A 145 16.33 -17.76 9.05
N PRO A 146 15.01 -17.86 9.30
CA PRO A 146 14.05 -16.91 8.73
C PRO A 146 14.18 -15.53 9.37
N ALA A 147 14.25 -14.50 8.53
CA ALA A 147 14.41 -13.11 8.97
C ALA A 147 13.29 -12.65 9.90
N PHE A 148 12.03 -12.99 9.60
CA PHE A 148 10.88 -12.49 10.34
C PHE A 148 10.87 -12.91 11.82
N ILE A 149 11.41 -14.09 12.16
CA ILE A 149 11.51 -14.54 13.56
C ILE A 149 12.51 -13.68 14.33
N ALA A 150 13.70 -13.48 13.76
CA ALA A 150 14.75 -12.67 14.39
C ALA A 150 14.36 -11.19 14.47
N VAL A 151 13.70 -10.65 13.45
CA VAL A 151 13.14 -9.28 13.47
C VAL A 151 12.15 -9.12 14.62
N ALA A 152 11.20 -10.06 14.78
CA ALA A 152 10.25 -10.01 15.89
C ALA A 152 10.93 -10.03 17.26
N GLN A 153 12.01 -10.81 17.41
CA GLN A 153 12.81 -10.87 18.64
C GLN A 153 13.59 -9.58 18.90
N SER A 154 14.03 -8.89 17.86
CA SER A 154 14.77 -7.62 17.98
C SER A 154 13.93 -6.45 18.48
N VAL A 155 12.60 -6.53 18.34
CA VAL A 155 11.72 -5.38 18.59
C VAL A 155 11.82 -4.91 20.05
N SER A 156 12.05 -3.62 20.26
CA SER A 156 11.81 -2.97 21.56
C SER A 156 10.67 -1.98 21.43
N ILE A 157 9.86 -1.85 22.47
CA ILE A 157 8.73 -0.94 22.50
C ILE A 157 8.88 -0.05 23.72
N GLU A 158 8.99 1.25 23.49
CA GLU A 158 9.17 2.27 24.52
C GLU A 158 7.92 3.15 24.58
N PRO A 159 7.36 3.41 25.78
CA PRO A 159 6.26 4.36 25.92
C PRO A 159 6.58 5.72 25.28
N ASP A 160 5.63 6.25 24.52
CA ASP A 160 5.67 7.63 24.01
C ASP A 160 4.27 8.26 24.11
N GLU A 161 4.18 9.55 23.85
CA GLU A 161 2.95 10.33 23.88
C GLU A 161 1.91 9.74 22.92
N GLY A 162 0.79 9.31 23.50
CA GLY A 162 -0.32 8.71 22.76
C GLY A 162 -0.02 7.34 22.13
N GLY A 163 1.11 6.72 22.43
CA GLY A 163 1.44 5.43 21.85
C GLY A 163 2.76 4.87 22.34
N ALA A 164 3.53 4.36 21.39
CA ALA A 164 4.84 3.81 21.68
C ALA A 164 5.78 3.96 20.48
N LEU A 165 7.08 4.07 20.78
CA LEU A 165 8.13 3.99 19.80
C LEU A 165 8.54 2.53 19.63
N VAL A 166 8.37 2.00 18.41
CA VAL A 166 8.71 0.62 18.06
C VAL A 166 10.05 0.63 17.33
N ASN A 167 11.08 0.14 17.99
CA ASN A 167 12.42 -0.01 17.40
C ASN A 167 12.63 -1.45 16.93
N TYR A 168 13.39 -1.64 15.85
CA TYR A 168 13.72 -2.95 15.32
C TYR A 168 15.11 -3.00 14.67
N SER A 169 15.62 -4.22 14.50
CA SER A 169 16.79 -4.53 13.67
C SER A 169 16.46 -5.66 12.70
N ASN A 170 16.74 -5.44 11.42
CA ASN A 170 16.72 -6.45 10.39
C ASN A 170 18.09 -6.53 9.71
N GLU A 171 18.92 -7.46 10.17
CA GLU A 171 20.26 -7.72 9.62
C GLU A 171 20.23 -8.65 8.39
N PHE A 172 19.05 -9.07 7.94
CA PHE A 172 18.91 -10.01 6.84
C PHE A 172 18.76 -9.28 5.51
N SER A 173 19.16 -9.95 4.43
CA SER A 173 19.05 -9.47 3.05
C SER A 173 17.63 -9.49 2.48
N VAL A 174 16.61 -9.75 3.30
CA VAL A 174 15.19 -9.78 2.92
C VAL A 174 14.36 -8.95 3.90
N SER A 175 13.33 -8.28 3.39
CA SER A 175 12.36 -7.58 4.24
C SER A 175 11.53 -8.57 5.06
N ALA A 176 11.12 -8.14 6.24
CA ALA A 176 10.09 -8.79 7.05
C ALA A 176 9.06 -7.75 7.49
N PHE A 177 7.96 -8.21 8.08
CA PHE A 177 6.94 -7.35 8.69
C PHE A 177 6.83 -7.65 10.18
N ILE A 178 6.59 -6.60 10.97
CA ILE A 178 6.27 -6.68 12.39
C ILE A 178 4.77 -6.43 12.50
N GLU A 179 4.03 -7.45 12.94
CA GLU A 179 2.62 -7.34 13.29
C GLU A 179 2.52 -7.07 14.79
N LEU A 180 1.86 -5.96 15.14
CA LEU A 180 1.54 -5.61 16.51
C LEU A 180 0.04 -5.63 16.69
N ASP A 181 -0.43 -6.47 17.61
CA ASP A 181 -1.79 -6.45 18.13
C ASP A 181 -1.74 -5.89 19.55
N TYR A 182 -2.42 -4.79 19.84
CA TYR A 182 -2.44 -4.20 21.17
C TYR A 182 -3.86 -4.05 21.71
N HIS A 183 -4.00 -4.16 23.03
CA HIS A 183 -5.25 -3.84 23.72
C HIS A 183 -5.00 -3.37 25.15
N ALA A 184 -5.89 -2.54 25.69
CA ALA A 184 -5.84 -2.11 27.09
C ALA A 184 -6.07 -3.31 28.04
N THR A 185 -5.30 -3.39 29.11
CA THR A 185 -5.43 -4.45 30.14
C THR A 185 -6.78 -4.38 30.88
N SER A 186 -7.34 -3.17 30.98
CA SER A 186 -8.62 -2.87 31.61
C SER A 186 -9.83 -3.29 30.77
N ASP A 187 -9.71 -3.24 29.44
CA ASP A 187 -10.79 -3.47 28.48
C ASP A 187 -10.20 -3.85 27.11
N ALA A 188 -10.24 -5.15 26.80
CA ALA A 188 -9.70 -5.68 25.55
C ALA A 188 -10.43 -5.19 24.29
N SER A 189 -11.62 -4.57 24.41
CA SER A 189 -12.29 -3.94 23.26
C SER A 189 -11.58 -2.66 22.81
N LYS A 190 -10.80 -2.02 23.70
CA LYS A 190 -9.89 -0.93 23.35
C LYS A 190 -8.63 -1.53 22.74
N SER A 191 -8.66 -1.75 21.44
CA SER A 191 -7.61 -2.48 20.73
C SER A 191 -7.30 -1.87 19.37
N GLY A 192 -6.14 -2.25 18.82
CA GLY A 192 -5.73 -1.90 17.48
C GLY A 192 -4.67 -2.87 16.96
N MET A 193 -4.44 -2.81 15.65
CA MET A 193 -3.45 -3.62 14.95
C MET A 193 -2.64 -2.72 14.02
N VAL A 194 -1.33 -2.94 13.96
CA VAL A 194 -0.44 -2.28 12.99
C VAL A 194 0.54 -3.28 12.40
N SER A 195 0.83 -3.10 11.10
CA SER A 195 1.88 -3.82 10.38
C SER A 195 2.95 -2.83 9.98
N ILE A 196 4.20 -3.11 10.38
CA ILE A 196 5.38 -2.28 10.08
C ILE A 196 6.30 -3.09 9.18
N GLU A 197 6.70 -2.54 8.04
CA GLU A 197 7.77 -3.14 7.25
C GLU A 197 9.11 -2.89 7.94
N ALA A 198 9.91 -3.94 8.07
CA ALA A 198 11.32 -3.90 8.44
C ALA A 198 12.15 -4.26 7.19
N PRO A 199 12.59 -3.25 6.40
CA PRO A 199 13.31 -3.50 5.16
C PRO A 199 14.62 -4.26 5.40
N ALA A 200 15.10 -4.94 4.36
CA ALA A 200 16.38 -5.67 4.40
C ALA A 200 17.55 -4.78 4.83
N ASN A 201 18.43 -5.30 5.70
CA ASN A 201 19.64 -4.62 6.19
C ASN A 201 19.38 -3.23 6.80
N THR A 202 18.34 -3.10 7.62
CA THR A 202 18.00 -1.83 8.28
C THR A 202 17.84 -1.99 9.79
N THR A 203 18.15 -0.92 10.52
CA THR A 203 17.54 -0.66 11.81
C THR A 203 16.53 0.47 11.62
N GLY A 204 15.45 0.44 12.40
CA GLY A 204 14.39 1.41 12.24
C GLY A 204 13.66 1.69 13.54
N SER A 205 12.94 2.80 13.52
CA SER A 205 12.11 3.26 14.63
C SER A 205 10.85 3.88 14.06
N GLN A 206 9.70 3.43 14.52
CA GLN A 206 8.40 3.93 14.06
C GLN A 206 7.50 4.18 15.26
N TRP A 207 6.96 5.39 15.36
CA TRP A 207 5.92 5.69 16.34
C TRP A 207 4.61 5.03 15.92
N VAL A 208 4.00 4.34 16.87
CA VAL A 208 2.70 3.69 16.72
C VAL A 208 1.74 4.34 17.70
N ARG A 209 0.70 4.97 17.14
CA ARG A 209 -0.47 5.42 17.91
C ARG A 209 -1.14 4.22 18.58
N PHE A 210 -1.37 4.29 19.89
CA PHE A 210 -2.25 3.35 20.58
C PHE A 210 -3.65 3.96 20.66
N SER A 211 -4.57 3.43 19.87
CA SER A 211 -5.92 3.95 19.73
C SER A 211 -6.94 2.84 19.61
N SER A 212 -8.14 3.12 20.10
CA SER A 212 -9.34 2.35 19.79
C SER A 212 -10.30 3.26 19.04
N ALA A 213 -10.72 2.83 17.85
CA ALA A 213 -11.42 3.67 16.89
C ALA A 213 -10.67 5.02 16.70
N ASP A 214 -11.35 6.14 16.88
CA ASP A 214 -10.81 7.48 16.61
C ASP A 214 -10.15 8.13 17.85
N SER A 215 -10.00 7.38 18.95
CA SER A 215 -9.53 7.91 20.24
C SER A 215 -8.28 7.20 20.75
N PHE A 216 -7.41 7.96 21.41
CA PHE A 216 -6.22 7.42 22.06
C PHE A 216 -6.58 6.53 23.26
N ILE A 217 -5.81 5.47 23.47
CA ILE A 217 -5.81 4.71 24.72
C ILE A 217 -4.92 5.49 25.70
N ALA A 218 -5.50 6.47 26.38
CA ALA A 218 -4.76 7.48 27.13
C ALA A 218 -4.33 6.98 28.52
N GLY A 219 -3.05 6.63 28.67
CA GLY A 219 -2.47 6.30 29.98
C GLY A 219 -2.87 4.94 30.56
N GLU A 220 -3.60 4.12 29.81
CA GLU A 220 -3.98 2.77 30.23
C GLU A 220 -2.87 1.79 29.81
N GLU A 221 -2.48 0.90 30.71
CA GLU A 221 -1.53 -0.16 30.39
C GLU A 221 -2.09 -1.06 29.28
N CYS A 222 -1.28 -1.34 28.27
CA CYS A 222 -1.64 -2.14 27.11
C CYS A 222 -0.79 -3.40 27.05
N ILE A 223 -1.40 -4.53 26.70
CA ILE A 223 -0.69 -5.74 26.27
C ILE A 223 -0.43 -5.59 24.78
N VAL A 224 0.83 -5.69 24.38
CA VAL A 224 1.26 -5.64 22.97
C VAL A 224 1.80 -7.00 22.58
N SER A 225 1.11 -7.65 21.65
CA SER A 225 1.47 -8.92 21.04
C SER A 225 2.25 -8.66 19.76
N ILE A 226 3.47 -9.17 19.69
CA ILE A 226 4.44 -8.94 18.62
C ILE A 226 4.65 -10.25 17.86
N LYS A 227 4.47 -10.21 16.53
CA LYS A 227 4.79 -11.31 15.61
C LYS A 227 5.61 -10.79 14.44
N GLY A 228 6.52 -11.61 13.95
CA GLY A 228 7.14 -11.41 12.64
C GLY A 228 6.29 -12.05 11.57
N LYS A 229 6.25 -11.46 10.37
CA LYS A 229 5.57 -12.01 9.19
C LYS A 229 6.47 -11.90 7.96
N ASP A 230 6.50 -12.93 7.13
CA ASP A 230 7.19 -12.88 5.83
C ASP A 230 6.27 -12.42 4.69
N LEU A 231 6.82 -12.30 3.48
CA LEU A 231 6.08 -11.86 2.29
C LEU A 231 5.00 -12.85 1.83
N VAL A 232 5.07 -14.12 2.23
CA VAL A 232 4.09 -15.16 1.87
C VAL A 232 3.06 -15.42 2.98
N GLY A 233 3.14 -14.66 4.07
CA GLY A 233 2.18 -14.65 5.17
C GLY A 233 2.44 -15.69 6.27
N ASN A 234 3.63 -16.31 6.33
CA ASN A 234 4.00 -17.08 7.50
C ASN A 234 4.30 -16.15 8.67
N THR A 235 3.97 -16.57 9.88
CA THR A 235 4.16 -15.77 11.10
C THR A 235 5.01 -16.49 12.13
N SER A 236 5.75 -15.73 12.95
CA SER A 236 6.45 -16.28 14.10
C SER A 236 5.47 -16.63 15.23
N GLU A 237 5.98 -17.35 16.23
CA GLU A 237 5.33 -17.37 17.54
C GLU A 237 5.18 -15.95 18.09
N SER A 238 4.12 -15.77 18.88
CA SER A 238 3.79 -14.49 19.48
C SER A 238 4.60 -14.27 20.76
N ARG A 239 5.14 -13.08 20.94
CA ARG A 239 5.62 -12.63 22.26
C ARG A 239 4.85 -11.41 22.72
N GLN A 240 4.72 -11.24 24.03
CA GLN A 240 3.99 -10.12 24.61
C GLN A 240 4.89 -9.24 25.46
N VAL A 241 4.60 -7.95 25.44
CA VAL A 241 5.15 -6.95 26.36
C VAL A 241 4.00 -6.10 26.89
N THR A 242 4.20 -5.46 28.03
CA THR A 242 3.27 -4.44 28.53
C THR A 242 3.84 -3.05 28.31
N VAL A 243 2.99 -2.12 27.89
CA VAL A 243 3.38 -0.74 27.58
C VAL A 243 2.25 0.18 28.02
N THR A 244 2.58 1.24 28.75
CA THR A 244 1.62 2.27 29.15
C THR A 244 1.94 3.55 28.39
N PRO A 245 1.17 3.92 27.34
CA PRO A 245 1.37 5.15 26.59
C PRO A 245 1.35 6.38 27.49
N VAL A 246 2.16 7.38 27.18
CA VAL A 246 2.08 8.67 27.88
C VAL A 246 0.75 9.34 27.50
N PRO A 247 -0.10 9.73 28.47
CA PRO A 247 -1.42 10.29 28.17
C PRO A 247 -1.32 11.58 27.34
N VAL A 248 -2.22 11.71 26.37
CA VAL A 248 -2.40 12.93 25.57
C VAL A 248 -3.86 13.36 25.59
N ASP A 249 -4.08 14.67 25.55
CA ASP A 249 -5.39 15.28 25.43
C ASP A 249 -5.55 15.95 24.06
N LYS A 250 -6.78 15.92 23.56
CA LYS A 250 -7.16 16.65 22.36
C LYS A 250 -7.22 18.14 22.68
N VAL A 251 -6.50 18.96 21.94
CA VAL A 251 -6.48 20.43 22.11
C VAL A 251 -7.84 20.99 21.71
N SER A 252 -8.41 21.86 22.55
CA SER A 252 -9.66 22.56 22.24
C SER A 252 -9.50 23.45 21.01
N ARG A 253 -10.50 23.44 20.13
CA ARG A 253 -10.52 24.23 18.89
C ARG A 253 -11.14 25.61 19.04
N THR A 254 -11.55 26.00 20.24
CA THR A 254 -12.31 27.25 20.49
C THR A 254 -11.61 28.49 19.93
N ASP A 255 -10.29 28.55 20.05
CA ASP A 255 -9.48 29.70 19.64
C ASP A 255 -8.84 29.51 18.25
N TRP A 256 -9.19 28.43 17.54
CA TRP A 256 -8.54 28.07 16.29
C TRP A 256 -9.05 28.91 15.12
N SER A 257 -8.14 29.30 14.24
CA SER A 257 -8.46 30.07 13.04
C SER A 257 -7.45 29.82 11.91
N PHE A 258 -7.74 30.38 10.74
CA PHE A 258 -6.84 30.40 9.60
C PHE A 258 -6.52 31.87 9.26
N PRO A 259 -5.24 32.29 9.27
CA PRO A 259 -4.86 33.67 8.97
C PRO A 259 -5.45 34.15 7.63
N GLY A 260 -6.01 35.35 7.62
CA GLY A 260 -6.59 35.95 6.41
C GLY A 260 -7.76 35.18 5.81
N TYR A 261 -8.49 34.39 6.62
CA TYR A 261 -9.71 33.72 6.17
C TYR A 261 -10.73 34.69 5.55
N ASP A 262 -11.26 34.32 4.38
CA ASP A 262 -12.30 35.02 3.65
C ASP A 262 -13.26 33.99 3.06
N ASP A 263 -14.48 33.92 3.58
CA ASP A 263 -15.51 32.95 3.16
C ASP A 263 -15.93 33.11 1.69
N ASN A 264 -15.65 34.26 1.07
CA ASN A 264 -16.12 34.62 -0.26
C ASN A 264 -15.04 34.57 -1.34
N SER A 265 -13.82 34.13 -0.99
CA SER A 265 -12.69 34.10 -1.92
C SER A 265 -12.10 32.69 -2.05
N ASP A 266 -11.80 32.31 -3.29
CA ASP A 266 -11.03 31.10 -3.61
C ASP A 266 -9.51 31.37 -3.60
N SER A 267 -9.11 32.64 -3.52
CA SER A 267 -7.73 33.07 -3.75
C SER A 267 -6.83 32.72 -2.57
N GLN A 268 -5.53 32.57 -2.85
CA GLN A 268 -4.50 32.46 -1.82
C GLN A 268 -4.57 33.65 -0.85
N THR A 269 -4.38 33.36 0.43
CA THR A 269 -4.22 34.35 1.50
C THR A 269 -2.90 34.09 2.22
N ASN A 270 -2.66 34.76 3.34
CA ASN A 270 -1.52 34.43 4.20
C ASN A 270 -1.73 33.11 4.98
N GLY A 271 -2.95 32.57 5.07
CA GLY A 271 -3.23 31.34 5.82
C GLY A 271 -3.54 30.10 4.99
N TYR A 272 -3.73 30.20 3.66
CA TYR A 272 -3.95 29.02 2.80
C TYR A 272 -3.69 29.32 1.33
N SER A 273 -3.34 28.27 0.56
CA SER A 273 -3.08 28.36 -0.87
C SER A 273 -4.34 28.59 -1.70
N SER A 274 -5.46 27.95 -1.33
CA SER A 274 -6.76 28.10 -1.99
C SER A 274 -7.87 27.40 -1.19
N GLN A 275 -9.12 27.67 -1.55
CA GLN A 275 -10.31 26.97 -1.05
C GLN A 275 -11.44 27.02 -2.08
N GLU A 276 -12.45 26.16 -1.99
CA GLU A 276 -13.54 26.09 -2.97
C GLU A 276 -14.83 26.72 -2.45
N THR A 277 -15.20 27.88 -2.99
CA THR A 277 -16.41 28.61 -2.57
C THR A 277 -17.66 28.33 -3.42
N LYS A 278 -17.53 27.69 -4.60
CA LYS A 278 -18.62 27.55 -5.60
C LYS A 278 -18.98 26.11 -5.96
N GLY A 279 -18.03 25.19 -5.85
CA GLY A 279 -18.12 23.81 -6.36
C GLY A 279 -18.65 22.80 -5.37
N GLU A 280 -18.50 23.06 -4.07
CA GLU A 280 -18.83 22.11 -2.98
C GLU A 280 -20.14 22.47 -2.24
N GLY A 281 -20.92 23.41 -2.79
CA GLY A 281 -22.13 23.93 -2.17
C GLY A 281 -21.86 25.15 -1.28
N GLY A 282 -22.70 25.34 -0.26
CA GLY A 282 -22.58 26.45 0.69
C GLY A 282 -21.53 26.20 1.77
N THR A 283 -21.17 27.26 2.48
CA THR A 283 -20.29 27.24 3.65
C THR A 283 -20.83 26.26 4.71
N PRO A 284 -19.99 25.40 5.32
CA PRO A 284 -18.52 25.44 5.30
C PRO A 284 -17.85 24.56 4.22
N ASN A 285 -18.60 23.80 3.41
CA ASN A 285 -18.01 22.84 2.47
C ASN A 285 -17.08 23.51 1.46
N GLY A 286 -15.87 22.99 1.29
CA GLY A 286 -14.82 23.55 0.45
C GLY A 286 -13.94 24.59 1.14
N ARG A 287 -14.34 25.14 2.30
CA ARG A 287 -13.60 26.18 3.03
C ARG A 287 -12.64 25.57 4.04
N VAL A 288 -11.54 26.26 4.34
CA VAL A 288 -10.58 25.79 5.35
C VAL A 288 -11.19 25.61 6.74
N ILE A 289 -12.19 26.43 7.10
CA ILE A 289 -12.88 26.36 8.39
C ILE A 289 -13.63 25.05 8.62
N ALA A 290 -13.98 24.31 7.56
CA ALA A 290 -14.61 22.99 7.70
C ALA A 290 -13.67 22.02 8.44
N MET A 291 -12.35 22.17 8.31
CA MET A 291 -11.39 21.27 8.97
C MET A 291 -11.40 21.35 10.50
N ILE A 292 -12.04 22.37 11.08
CA ILE A 292 -12.04 22.61 12.53
C ILE A 292 -13.44 22.63 13.13
N ASP A 293 -14.49 22.33 12.34
CA ASP A 293 -15.89 22.41 12.77
C ASP A 293 -16.40 21.17 13.55
N GLY A 294 -15.67 20.05 13.47
CA GLY A 294 -15.98 18.81 14.20
C GLY A 294 -17.00 17.92 13.49
N ASN A 295 -17.34 18.23 12.24
CA ASN A 295 -18.23 17.47 11.39
C ASN A 295 -17.45 16.80 10.27
N VAL A 296 -17.17 15.51 10.42
CA VAL A 296 -16.46 14.69 9.41
C VAL A 296 -17.09 14.69 8.00
N ASN A 297 -18.35 15.14 7.86
CA ASN A 297 -19.03 15.21 6.57
C ASN A 297 -18.81 16.54 5.83
N THR A 298 -18.28 17.56 6.50
CA THR A 298 -17.77 18.78 5.84
C THR A 298 -16.28 18.61 5.59
N PHE A 299 -15.72 19.45 4.71
CA PHE A 299 -14.32 19.33 4.32
C PHE A 299 -13.82 20.60 3.65
N TRP A 300 -12.52 20.85 3.80
CA TRP A 300 -11.77 21.74 2.92
C TRP A 300 -11.50 21.04 1.58
N HIS A 301 -11.50 21.82 0.50
CA HIS A 301 -11.10 21.38 -0.82
C HIS A 301 -10.34 22.50 -1.52
N ALA A 302 -9.14 22.24 -2.02
CA ALA A 302 -8.44 23.18 -2.89
C ALA A 302 -9.29 23.49 -4.13
N THR A 303 -9.29 24.74 -4.59
CA THR A 303 -10.22 25.20 -5.65
C THR A 303 -10.12 24.36 -6.92
N TRP A 304 -11.26 23.98 -7.49
CA TRP A 304 -11.32 23.27 -8.77
C TRP A 304 -12.25 23.93 -9.79
N LYS A 305 -13.28 24.68 -9.36
CA LYS A 305 -14.35 25.14 -10.26
C LYS A 305 -14.10 26.50 -10.90
N SER A 306 -13.67 27.50 -10.13
CA SER A 306 -13.53 28.88 -10.60
C SER A 306 -12.21 29.11 -11.34
N LYS A 307 -11.11 28.73 -10.70
CA LYS A 307 -9.74 28.74 -11.19
C LYS A 307 -9.07 27.52 -10.58
N GLY A 308 -9.12 26.39 -11.30
CA GLY A 308 -8.51 25.15 -10.81
C GLY A 308 -7.07 25.41 -10.37
N THR A 309 -6.73 25.03 -9.15
CA THR A 309 -5.37 25.13 -8.64
C THR A 309 -4.64 23.81 -8.83
N THR A 310 -3.34 23.90 -9.06
CA THR A 310 -2.42 22.75 -9.06
C THR A 310 -1.61 22.79 -7.78
N TYR A 311 -0.98 21.66 -7.47
CA TYR A 311 0.03 21.61 -6.41
C TYR A 311 1.13 22.68 -6.63
N PRO A 312 1.75 23.17 -5.54
CA PRO A 312 1.53 22.77 -4.16
C PRO A 312 0.29 23.40 -3.51
N HIS A 313 -0.29 22.68 -2.54
CA HIS A 313 -1.35 23.20 -1.65
C HIS A 313 -0.86 23.30 -0.22
N TRP A 314 -1.44 24.21 0.57
CA TRP A 314 -1.11 24.35 1.99
C TRP A 314 -2.16 25.14 2.74
N PHE A 315 -2.15 25.00 4.06
CA PHE A 315 -2.84 25.88 5.00
C PHE A 315 -2.02 26.06 6.29
N ILE A 316 -2.33 27.10 7.04
CA ILE A 316 -1.77 27.41 8.36
C ILE A 316 -2.91 27.47 9.36
N LEU A 317 -2.89 26.55 10.32
CA LEU A 317 -3.75 26.60 11.50
C LEU A 317 -3.09 27.49 12.55
N ASP A 318 -3.77 28.55 12.99
CA ASP A 318 -3.45 29.29 14.22
C ASP A 318 -4.29 28.70 15.36
N MET A 319 -3.64 28.15 16.38
CA MET A 319 -4.32 27.60 17.57
C MET A 319 -4.69 28.66 18.61
N GLY A 320 -4.36 29.94 18.37
CA GLY A 320 -4.65 31.09 19.24
C GLY A 320 -3.66 31.30 20.38
N LYS A 321 -2.89 30.26 20.75
CA LYS A 321 -1.83 30.30 21.76
C LYS A 321 -0.81 29.20 21.54
N ASN A 322 0.36 29.33 22.18
CA ASN A 322 1.33 28.25 22.27
C ASN A 322 0.79 27.04 23.05
N VAL A 323 0.97 25.84 22.48
CA VAL A 323 0.59 24.54 23.04
C VAL A 323 1.77 23.58 22.88
N LYS A 324 1.99 22.67 23.84
CA LYS A 324 2.99 21.59 23.74
C LYS A 324 2.47 20.47 22.85
N VAL A 325 2.73 20.56 21.55
CA VAL A 325 2.12 19.66 20.57
C VAL A 325 2.85 18.32 20.57
N SER A 326 2.07 17.27 20.80
CA SER A 326 2.49 15.87 20.71
C SER A 326 2.36 15.35 19.28
N SER A 327 1.14 15.45 18.72
CA SER A 327 0.83 14.93 17.39
C SER A 327 -0.26 15.75 16.72
N VAL A 328 -0.27 15.67 15.39
CA VAL A 328 -1.31 16.22 14.52
C VAL A 328 -2.04 15.05 13.87
N GLU A 329 -3.35 15.07 13.84
CA GLU A 329 -4.18 14.06 13.20
C GLU A 329 -4.98 14.69 12.06
N LEU A 330 -4.97 14.03 10.90
CA LEU A 330 -5.67 14.47 9.69
C LEU A 330 -6.70 13.41 9.29
N LEU A 331 -7.87 13.87 8.87
CA LEU A 331 -8.94 13.04 8.34
C LEU A 331 -9.27 13.46 6.92
N ARG A 332 -9.36 12.51 5.98
CA ARG A 332 -9.78 12.83 4.61
C ARG A 332 -11.29 13.08 4.50
N ARG A 333 -11.69 13.71 3.40
CA ARG A 333 -13.09 13.78 2.96
C ARG A 333 -13.73 12.38 2.90
N GLN A 334 -14.94 12.25 3.45
CA GLN A 334 -15.68 10.99 3.58
C GLN A 334 -16.47 10.61 2.32
N GLY A 335 -16.76 9.32 2.13
CA GLY A 335 -17.68 8.81 1.11
C GLY A 335 -17.21 9.00 -0.34
N LYS A 336 -15.92 9.23 -0.54
CA LYS A 336 -15.28 9.38 -1.85
C LYS A 336 -14.10 8.43 -1.98
N ASN A 337 -13.84 7.96 -3.19
CA ASN A 337 -12.60 7.25 -3.48
C ASN A 337 -11.42 8.22 -3.29
N GLY A 338 -10.55 7.92 -2.33
CA GLY A 338 -9.45 8.79 -1.94
C GLY A 338 -8.29 8.83 -2.93
N VAL A 339 -8.29 8.09 -4.04
CA VAL A 339 -7.20 8.17 -5.05
C VAL A 339 -6.94 9.58 -5.57
N LYS A 340 -7.92 10.50 -5.48
CA LYS A 340 -7.75 11.91 -5.85
C LYS A 340 -7.17 12.77 -4.74
N CYS A 341 -7.18 12.31 -3.49
CA CYS A 341 -6.59 13.01 -2.35
C CYS A 341 -5.06 12.91 -2.40
N GLN A 342 -4.40 13.78 -1.63
CA GLN A 342 -2.98 13.69 -1.34
C GLN A 342 -2.57 12.32 -0.77
N THR A 343 -1.34 11.90 -1.06
CA THR A 343 -0.70 10.67 -0.57
C THR A 343 0.31 10.94 0.56
N GLY A 344 0.42 12.20 1.00
CA GLY A 344 1.30 12.62 2.10
C GLY A 344 1.24 14.12 2.35
N GLN A 345 2.04 14.56 3.33
CA GLN A 345 2.19 15.96 3.71
C GLN A 345 3.52 16.20 4.40
N GLN A 346 3.88 17.46 4.55
CA GLN A 346 4.97 17.91 5.40
C GLN A 346 4.42 18.90 6.42
N PHE A 347 4.85 18.75 7.68
CA PHE A 347 4.45 19.65 8.76
C PHE A 347 5.57 20.64 9.07
N TYR A 348 5.20 21.91 9.18
CA TYR A 348 6.04 22.93 9.78
C TYR A 348 5.31 23.56 10.95
N VAL A 349 6.03 23.86 12.02
CA VAL A 349 5.46 24.44 13.24
C VAL A 349 6.17 25.72 13.61
N CYS A 350 5.45 26.65 14.23
CA CYS A 350 6.00 27.91 14.69
C CYS A 350 5.37 28.30 16.03
N ALA A 351 6.22 28.69 16.98
CA ALA A 351 5.80 29.33 18.22
C ALA A 351 5.40 30.80 17.96
N GLU A 352 4.61 31.39 18.85
CA GLU A 352 4.17 32.79 18.74
C GLU A 352 5.35 33.78 18.67
N GLU A 353 6.36 33.59 19.52
CA GLU A 353 7.56 34.42 19.60
C GLU A 353 8.40 34.41 18.31
N ASN A 354 8.21 33.39 17.47
CA ASN A 354 8.94 33.16 16.22
C ASN A 354 8.14 33.62 14.99
N ALA A 355 6.86 33.96 15.16
CA ALA A 355 5.97 34.44 14.10
C ALA A 355 6.10 35.96 13.93
N LYS A 356 7.29 36.41 13.52
CA LYS A 356 7.58 37.84 13.27
C LYS A 356 6.74 38.35 12.11
N ASP A 357 6.06 39.47 12.30
CA ASP A 357 5.08 40.01 11.35
C ASP A 357 3.92 39.00 11.06
N PRO A 358 2.88 38.97 11.92
CA PRO A 358 1.77 38.04 11.77
C PRO A 358 1.03 38.12 10.43
N ALA A 359 1.20 39.21 9.67
CA ALA A 359 0.61 39.36 8.34
C ALA A 359 1.37 38.59 7.25
N ASN A 360 2.65 38.26 7.47
CA ASN A 360 3.53 37.64 6.48
C ASN A 360 4.23 36.37 6.99
N PRO A 361 3.57 35.20 6.90
CA PRO A 361 4.09 33.92 7.38
C PRO A 361 5.34 33.40 6.66
N ASP A 362 5.71 33.97 5.52
CA ASP A 362 6.94 33.58 4.81
C ASP A 362 8.21 34.03 5.55
N ASN A 363 8.09 34.99 6.46
CA ASN A 363 9.20 35.50 7.29
C ASN A 363 9.29 34.85 8.68
N TRP A 364 8.40 33.92 9.00
CA TRP A 364 8.39 33.26 10.31
C TRP A 364 9.50 32.22 10.41
N GLU A 365 9.98 31.97 11.63
CA GLU A 365 11.00 30.96 11.90
C GLU A 365 10.34 29.58 12.07
N TRP A 366 10.02 28.94 10.95
CA TRP A 366 9.39 27.62 10.89
C TRP A 366 10.36 26.49 11.26
N GLU A 367 9.91 25.59 12.14
CA GLU A 367 10.58 24.33 12.43
C GLU A 367 9.99 23.20 11.56
N ASP A 368 10.82 22.51 10.80
CA ASP A 368 10.43 21.40 9.93
C ASP A 368 10.26 20.08 10.71
N GLN A 369 9.02 19.66 10.89
CA GLN A 369 8.65 18.41 11.57
C GLN A 369 8.73 17.19 10.65
N GLY A 370 9.02 17.38 9.36
CA GLY A 370 9.28 16.30 8.42
C GLY A 370 8.06 15.87 7.59
N ALA A 371 8.34 14.93 6.69
CA ALA A 371 7.41 14.38 5.72
C ALA A 371 6.74 13.11 6.25
N TYR A 372 5.43 12.98 6.02
CA TYR A 372 4.64 11.81 6.39
C TYR A 372 3.79 11.35 5.21
N SER A 373 3.65 10.02 5.06
CA SER A 373 2.68 9.44 4.14
C SER A 373 1.26 9.59 4.67
N PHE A 374 0.30 9.71 3.75
CA PHE A 374 -1.13 9.76 4.03
C PHE A 374 -1.81 8.64 3.25
N ASN A 375 -2.43 7.70 3.97
CA ASN A 375 -3.17 6.64 3.34
C ASN A 375 -4.56 7.16 2.94
N ALA A 376 -4.65 7.64 1.70
CA ALA A 376 -5.89 8.19 1.17
C ALA A 376 -7.03 7.16 1.06
N SER A 377 -6.77 5.86 1.19
CA SER A 377 -7.83 4.85 1.17
C SER A 377 -8.60 4.78 2.49
N LEU A 378 -8.00 5.21 3.61
CA LEU A 378 -8.60 5.11 4.94
C LEU A 378 -9.53 6.30 5.22
N GLU A 379 -10.76 6.02 5.65
CA GLU A 379 -11.74 7.02 6.11
C GLU A 379 -11.63 7.31 7.60
N THR A 380 -10.66 6.72 8.29
CA THR A 380 -10.37 6.97 9.70
C THR A 380 -9.26 8.01 9.87
N PRO A 381 -9.20 8.69 11.02
CA PRO A 381 -8.16 9.69 11.29
C PRO A 381 -6.76 9.06 11.37
N GLN A 382 -5.78 9.77 10.81
CA GLN A 382 -4.37 9.36 10.80
C GLN A 382 -3.54 10.35 11.61
N ALA A 383 -2.84 9.86 12.63
CA ALA A 383 -2.05 10.68 13.54
C ALA A 383 -0.55 10.65 13.18
N TYR A 384 0.10 11.79 13.37
CA TYR A 384 1.49 12.05 13.03
C TYR A 384 2.19 12.65 14.24
N ARG A 385 3.11 11.89 14.83
CA ARG A 385 3.93 12.31 15.97
C ARG A 385 4.93 13.39 15.55
N MET A 386 4.94 14.53 16.24
CA MET A 386 5.95 15.58 16.03
C MET A 386 7.31 15.14 16.58
N LYS A 387 8.41 15.76 16.12
CA LYS A 387 9.75 15.52 16.66
C LYS A 387 9.83 16.14 18.05
N GLY A 388 9.95 15.31 19.08
CA GLY A 388 9.89 15.78 20.46
C GLY A 388 8.52 16.39 20.78
N THR A 389 8.46 17.46 21.58
CA THR A 389 7.18 18.05 22.03
C THR A 389 7.25 19.57 21.93
N PRO A 390 7.28 20.12 20.70
CA PRO A 390 7.52 21.54 20.47
C PRO A 390 6.41 22.41 21.08
N SER A 391 6.77 23.63 21.49
CA SER A 391 5.80 24.67 21.83
C SER A 391 5.35 25.36 20.55
N VAL A 392 4.08 25.21 20.18
CA VAL A 392 3.57 25.59 18.85
C VAL A 392 2.31 26.40 19.00
N ARG A 393 2.18 27.49 18.24
CA ARG A 393 0.91 28.19 18.00
C ARG A 393 0.41 27.95 16.58
N TYR A 394 1.32 27.98 15.60
CA TYR A 394 0.99 27.85 14.19
C TYR A 394 1.47 26.52 13.62
N ILE A 395 0.59 25.82 12.89
CA ILE A 395 0.91 24.58 12.19
C ILE A 395 0.64 24.80 10.70
N LYS A 396 1.69 24.76 9.88
CA LYS A 396 1.58 24.73 8.42
C LYS A 396 1.58 23.29 7.94
N VAL A 397 0.52 22.90 7.24
CA VAL A 397 0.43 21.61 6.56
C VAL A 397 0.66 21.85 5.07
N TYR A 398 1.72 21.26 4.52
CA TYR A 398 2.15 21.45 3.15
C TYR A 398 2.01 20.18 2.32
N PHE A 399 1.30 20.31 1.20
CA PHE A 399 1.08 19.27 0.20
C PHE A 399 1.85 19.63 -1.07
N GLY A 400 3.11 19.20 -1.19
CA GLY A 400 3.93 19.38 -2.39
C GLY A 400 3.65 18.35 -3.50
N GLU A 401 4.18 18.56 -4.70
CA GLU A 401 3.94 17.72 -5.90
C GLU A 401 4.21 16.23 -5.66
N LYS A 402 5.24 15.88 -4.85
CA LYS A 402 5.54 14.49 -4.49
C LYS A 402 4.44 13.77 -3.70
N TYR A 403 3.50 14.51 -3.10
CA TYR A 403 2.37 13.99 -2.35
C TYR A 403 1.07 14.03 -3.14
N LYS A 404 1.14 14.35 -4.43
CA LYS A 404 -0.02 14.40 -5.30
C LYS A 404 -0.59 12.99 -5.50
N GLY A 405 -1.91 12.88 -5.37
CA GLY A 405 -2.65 11.70 -5.79
C GLY A 405 -2.88 11.69 -7.30
N VAL A 406 -4.00 11.14 -7.74
CA VAL A 406 -4.43 11.22 -9.15
C VAL A 406 -5.08 12.60 -9.44
N GLY A 407 -5.48 13.34 -8.41
CA GLY A 407 -6.08 14.68 -8.53
C GLY A 407 -5.07 15.81 -8.43
N ASP A 408 -5.44 16.99 -8.91
CA ASP A 408 -4.65 18.23 -8.76
C ASP A 408 -4.94 18.97 -7.46
N GLN A 409 -5.84 18.45 -6.62
CA GLN A 409 -6.36 19.11 -5.42
C GLN A 409 -5.93 18.37 -4.15
N ALA A 410 -5.82 19.10 -3.04
CA ALA A 410 -5.76 18.55 -1.68
C ALA A 410 -7.10 18.77 -0.97
N MET A 411 -7.46 17.86 -0.07
CA MET A 411 -8.73 17.93 0.68
C MET A 411 -8.64 17.20 2.02
N LEU A 412 -9.28 17.75 3.04
CA LEU A 412 -9.36 17.19 4.39
C LEU A 412 -10.72 17.50 5.01
N ALA A 413 -11.28 16.53 5.71
CA ALA A 413 -12.48 16.71 6.52
C ALA A 413 -12.16 17.38 7.84
N GLU A 414 -11.12 16.92 8.55
CA GLU A 414 -10.80 17.40 9.90
C GLU A 414 -9.28 17.47 10.12
N ILE A 415 -8.87 18.41 10.96
CA ILE A 415 -7.56 18.44 11.62
C ILE A 415 -7.74 18.42 13.14
N ASN A 416 -6.91 17.64 13.82
CA ASN A 416 -6.84 17.52 15.26
C ASN A 416 -5.41 17.71 15.73
N VAL A 417 -5.24 18.25 16.93
CA VAL A 417 -3.94 18.43 17.57
C VAL A 417 -4.04 17.87 18.97
N TYR A 418 -3.02 17.15 19.38
CA TYR A 418 -2.93 16.54 20.70
C TYR A 418 -1.76 17.14 21.47
N THR A 419 -1.95 17.33 22.77
CA THR A 419 -0.96 17.82 23.72
C THR A 419 -0.72 16.77 24.80
N VAL A 420 0.48 16.77 25.37
CA VAL A 420 0.75 16.00 26.59
C VAL A 420 -0.04 16.59 27.75
N LYS A 421 -0.50 15.73 28.66
CA LYS A 421 -1.10 16.13 29.94
C LYS A 421 -0.13 16.79 30.90
#